data_AF-A0A6N8Z7C6-F1
#
_entry.id   AF-A0A6N8Z7C6-F1
#
_cell.length_a   1.000
_cell.length_b   1.000
_cell.length_c   1.000
_cell.angle_alpha   90.00
_cell.angle_beta   90.00
_cell.angle_gamma   90.00
#
_symmetry.space_group_name_H-M   'P 1'
#
loop_
_entity.id
_entity.type
_entity.pdbx_description
1 polymer ?
#
loop_
_entity_poly.entity_id
_entity_poly.type
_entity_poly.pdbx_seq_one_letter_code
_entity_poly.pdbx_strand_id
1 'polypeptide(L)'
;MVIRATAINPELLRWARERAGYSVEDIARRRRVSPERVREWESGKSFPTWRQFEQLSHQDYHRGTVFFFFKDPPEEKTVTERFHRLPAEMLEDLHPDTLYAVRQARYRQDDLTELLGADGTGERFILRDLRGYADAGNPGQLAMAVREYLGIDPEDPEGISNLSHPFEDFRSLVEDAGVWVFKRSFRQKDLAGFCLGDDAYPVIYVNHGETKERQIFTLFNGLAHLLLDFNYLERKDKRHYLKALTGAEKDAEKTCHVFGE
;
A
#
# COMPACT_ATOMS: atom_id res chain seq x y z
N MET A 1 13.64 -19.74 35.74
CA MET A 1 13.19 -18.35 35.99
C MET A 1 12.55 -17.83 34.71
N VAL A 2 11.31 -17.34 34.77
CA VAL A 2 10.64 -16.79 33.57
C VAL A 2 11.03 -15.32 33.44
N ILE A 3 11.85 -15.01 32.44
CA ILE A 3 12.25 -13.63 32.15
C ILE A 3 11.08 -12.89 31.50
N ARG A 4 10.71 -11.75 32.07
CA ARG A 4 9.66 -10.86 31.54
C ARG A 4 10.28 -9.61 30.94
N ALA A 5 9.64 -9.08 29.91
CA ALA A 5 10.08 -7.87 29.24
C ALA A 5 9.59 -6.64 30.03
N THR A 6 10.16 -6.37 31.20
CA THR A 6 9.67 -5.30 32.12
C THR A 6 10.13 -3.90 31.74
N ALA A 7 11.11 -3.78 30.85
CA ALA A 7 11.68 -2.50 30.42
C ALA A 7 11.02 -1.92 29.16
N ILE A 8 10.00 -2.60 28.61
CA ILE A 8 9.28 -2.13 27.42
C ILE A 8 8.23 -1.08 27.80
N ASN A 9 7.92 -0.19 26.88
CA ASN A 9 6.87 0.80 27.01
C ASN A 9 5.48 0.16 26.73
N PRO A 10 4.57 0.09 27.73
CA PRO A 10 3.22 -0.44 27.55
C PRO A 10 2.37 0.30 26.52
N GLU A 11 2.58 1.61 26.38
CA GLU A 11 1.87 2.44 25.41
C GLU A 11 2.22 2.01 23.99
N LEU A 12 3.49 1.68 23.73
CA LEU A 12 3.93 1.18 22.43
C LEU A 12 3.36 -0.20 22.10
N LEU A 13 3.09 -1.06 23.09
CA LEU A 13 2.36 -2.32 22.86
C LEU A 13 0.95 -2.04 22.34
N ARG A 14 0.21 -1.14 23.01
CA ARG A 14 -1.13 -0.75 22.59
C ARG A 14 -1.13 -0.13 21.21
N TRP A 15 -0.26 0.86 21.01
CA TRP A 15 -0.11 1.56 19.75
C TRP A 15 0.23 0.59 18.62
N ALA A 16 1.18 -0.31 18.82
CA ALA A 16 1.59 -1.26 17.79
C ALA A 16 0.48 -2.26 17.46
N ARG A 17 -0.32 -2.69 18.45
CA ARG A 17 -1.50 -3.52 18.25
C ARG A 17 -2.54 -2.83 17.37
N GLU A 18 -2.89 -1.60 17.72
CA GLU A 18 -3.89 -0.81 17.00
C GLU A 18 -3.44 -0.51 15.57
N ARG A 19 -2.16 -0.14 15.38
CA ARG A 19 -1.56 0.08 14.06
C ARG A 19 -1.46 -1.19 13.22
N ALA A 20 -1.35 -2.35 13.84
CA ALA A 20 -1.42 -3.63 13.14
C ALA A 20 -2.86 -4.07 12.83
N GLY A 21 -3.88 -3.33 13.28
CA GLY A 21 -5.29 -3.64 13.05
C GLY A 21 -5.81 -4.80 13.88
N TYR A 22 -5.20 -5.08 15.04
CA TYR A 22 -5.67 -6.13 15.93
C TYR A 22 -6.51 -5.58 17.08
N SER A 23 -7.62 -6.25 17.38
CA SER A 23 -8.31 -6.08 18.66
C SER A 23 -7.52 -6.74 19.81
N VAL A 24 -7.87 -6.40 21.05
CA VAL A 24 -7.34 -7.09 22.23
C VAL A 24 -7.67 -8.58 22.17
N GLU A 25 -8.87 -8.91 21.73
CA GLU A 25 -9.40 -10.26 21.58
C GLU A 25 -8.63 -11.08 20.54
N ASP A 26 -8.21 -10.45 19.43
CA ASP A 26 -7.38 -11.12 18.43
C ASP A 26 -6.02 -11.53 19.00
N ILE A 27 -5.36 -10.63 19.73
CA ILE A 27 -4.07 -10.92 20.36
C ILE A 27 -4.22 -11.97 21.45
N ALA A 28 -5.26 -11.87 22.28
CA ALA A 28 -5.57 -12.85 23.30
C ALA A 28 -5.70 -14.26 22.70
N ARG A 29 -6.47 -14.40 21.61
CA ARG A 29 -6.65 -15.65 20.87
C ARG A 29 -5.34 -16.16 20.27
N ARG A 30 -4.56 -15.30 19.59
CA ARG A 30 -3.28 -15.68 18.96
C ARG A 30 -2.23 -16.12 19.97
N ARG A 31 -2.18 -15.46 21.13
CA ARG A 31 -1.19 -15.70 22.19
C ARG A 31 -1.68 -16.67 23.26
N ARG A 32 -2.90 -17.19 23.12
CA ARG A 32 -3.53 -18.14 24.05
C ARG A 32 -3.51 -17.64 25.49
N VAL A 33 -3.89 -16.37 25.66
CA VAL A 33 -4.04 -15.68 26.95
C VAL A 33 -5.44 -15.06 27.04
N SER A 34 -5.85 -14.59 28.21
CA SER A 34 -7.11 -13.85 28.33
C SER A 34 -7.00 -12.42 27.79
N PRO A 35 -8.10 -11.82 27.29
CA PRO A 35 -8.13 -10.39 26.95
C PRO A 35 -7.69 -9.47 28.09
N GLU A 36 -8.04 -9.82 29.33
CA GLU A 36 -7.63 -9.10 30.54
C GLU A 36 -6.11 -9.06 30.67
N ARG A 37 -5.43 -10.18 30.39
CA ARG A 37 -3.96 -10.25 30.43
C ARG A 37 -3.31 -9.33 29.39
N VAL A 38 -3.90 -9.22 28.19
CA VAL A 38 -3.41 -8.28 27.16
C VAL A 38 -3.60 -6.83 27.63
N ARG A 39 -4.75 -6.50 28.23
CA ARG A 39 -5.00 -5.17 28.82
C ARG A 39 -4.06 -4.85 29.98
N GLU A 40 -3.69 -5.84 30.80
CA GLU A 40 -2.67 -5.69 31.84
C GLU A 40 -1.29 -5.34 31.24
N TRP A 41 -0.91 -5.98 30.13
CA TRP A 41 0.33 -5.66 29.41
C TRP A 41 0.33 -4.22 28.88
N GLU A 42 -0.77 -3.80 28.25
CA GLU A 42 -0.94 -2.47 27.66
C GLU A 42 -1.17 -1.35 28.69
N SER A 43 -1.31 -1.68 29.97
CA SER A 43 -1.41 -0.72 31.08
C SER A 43 -0.19 -0.75 32.00
N GLY A 44 0.79 -1.62 31.74
CA GLY A 44 1.98 -1.79 32.58
C GLY A 44 1.71 -2.49 33.92
N LYS A 45 0.50 -3.01 34.15
CA LYS A 45 0.16 -3.77 35.37
C LYS A 45 0.87 -5.12 35.43
N SER A 46 1.10 -5.73 34.27
CA SER A 46 1.93 -6.91 34.12
C SER A 46 2.69 -6.85 32.80
N PHE A 47 3.63 -7.77 32.59
CA PHE A 47 4.43 -7.80 31.36
C PHE A 47 4.42 -9.19 30.73
N PRO A 48 4.47 -9.28 29.38
CA PRO A 48 4.65 -10.55 28.70
C PRO A 48 6.00 -11.18 29.08
N THR A 49 6.08 -12.50 28.98
CA THR A 49 7.37 -13.19 28.97
C THR A 49 8.19 -12.73 27.77
N TRP A 50 9.53 -12.82 27.83
CA TRP A 50 10.38 -12.40 26.71
C TRP A 50 9.96 -13.09 25.38
N ARG A 51 9.68 -14.39 25.42
CA ARG A 51 9.19 -15.16 24.27
C ARG A 51 7.85 -14.64 23.73
N GLN A 52 6.90 -14.29 24.61
CA GLN A 52 5.63 -13.69 24.19
C GLN A 52 5.85 -12.30 23.59
N PHE A 53 6.77 -11.51 24.16
CA PHE A 53 7.13 -10.20 23.65
C PHE A 53 7.75 -10.28 22.25
N GLU A 54 8.74 -11.14 22.02
CA GLU A 54 9.33 -11.35 20.68
C GLU A 54 8.28 -11.77 19.65
N GLN A 55 7.37 -12.63 20.07
CA GLN A 55 6.24 -13.05 19.26
C GLN A 55 5.31 -11.89 18.90
N LEU A 56 4.88 -11.08 19.89
CA LEU A 56 4.08 -9.87 19.66
C LEU A 56 4.81 -8.91 18.71
N SER A 57 6.07 -8.60 19.01
CA SER A 57 6.94 -7.69 18.27
C SER A 57 7.07 -8.12 16.80
N HIS A 58 7.60 -9.32 16.54
CA HIS A 58 8.00 -9.74 15.20
C HIS A 58 6.85 -10.33 14.37
N GLN A 59 5.88 -11.01 14.99
CA GLN A 59 4.88 -11.80 14.27
C GLN A 59 3.50 -11.16 14.23
N ASP A 60 3.09 -10.42 15.27
CA ASP A 60 1.79 -9.72 15.25
C ASP A 60 1.96 -8.30 14.75
N TYR A 61 2.86 -7.56 15.38
CA TYR A 61 2.97 -6.12 15.15
C TYR A 61 3.95 -5.79 14.02
N HIS A 62 4.84 -6.73 13.67
CA HIS A 62 5.93 -6.56 12.71
C HIS A 62 6.72 -5.26 12.98
N ARG A 63 7.11 -5.08 14.25
CA ARG A 63 8.01 -4.03 14.75
C ARG A 63 9.21 -4.71 15.40
N GLY A 64 10.42 -4.20 15.18
CA GLY A 64 11.61 -4.72 15.86
C GLY A 64 11.51 -4.52 17.38
N THR A 65 12.15 -5.38 18.18
CA THR A 65 12.05 -5.29 19.65
C THR A 65 12.54 -3.94 20.21
N VAL A 66 13.58 -3.36 19.59
CA VAL A 66 14.13 -2.04 19.93
C VAL A 66 13.05 -0.94 19.91
N PHE A 67 12.07 -1.04 19.01
CA PHE A 67 10.96 -0.09 18.91
C PHE A 67 10.26 0.11 20.25
N PHE A 68 10.02 -0.96 21.00
CA PHE A 68 9.25 -0.91 22.25
C PHE A 68 10.02 -0.33 23.44
N PHE A 69 11.26 0.10 23.24
CA PHE A 69 12.04 0.83 24.23
C PHE A 69 12.00 2.35 23.99
N PHE A 70 11.32 2.81 22.93
CA PHE A 70 11.14 4.24 22.70
C PHE A 70 10.24 4.86 23.76
N LYS A 71 10.48 6.14 24.02
CA LYS A 71 9.76 6.90 25.04
C LYS A 71 8.32 7.15 24.64
N ASP A 72 8.09 7.53 23.39
CA ASP A 72 6.79 7.93 22.87
C ASP A 72 6.55 7.24 21.51
N PRO A 73 5.28 6.96 21.12
CA PRO A 73 4.97 6.45 19.79
C PRO A 73 5.43 7.41 18.68
N PRO A 74 5.96 6.90 17.56
CA PRO A 74 6.35 7.76 16.46
C PRO A 74 5.11 8.36 15.78
N GLU A 75 5.31 9.50 15.14
CA GLU A 75 4.34 10.07 14.21
C GLU A 75 4.29 9.20 12.95
N GLU A 76 3.19 8.46 12.78
CA GLU A 76 2.95 7.61 11.61
C GLU A 76 1.53 7.86 11.11
N LYS A 77 1.38 8.22 9.84
CA LYS A 77 0.05 8.35 9.22
C LYS A 77 -0.69 7.02 9.23
N THR A 78 -1.94 7.00 9.70
CA THR A 78 -2.84 5.86 9.61
C THR A 78 -3.15 5.54 8.15
N VAL A 79 -3.71 4.36 7.91
CA VAL A 79 -4.22 4.02 6.57
C VAL A 79 -5.36 4.95 6.16
N THR A 80 -6.21 5.38 7.08
CA THR A 80 -7.28 6.35 6.79
C THR A 80 -6.73 7.73 6.40
N GLU A 81 -5.66 8.20 7.02
CA GLU A 81 -5.00 9.45 6.63
C GLU A 81 -4.30 9.34 5.27
N ARG A 82 -3.69 8.18 4.99
CA ARG A 82 -3.01 7.92 3.70
C ARG A 82 -3.98 7.85 2.53
N PHE A 83 -5.11 7.18 2.72
CA PHE A 83 -6.15 7.02 1.72
C PHE A 83 -7.37 7.90 2.03
N HIS A 84 -7.15 9.13 2.49
CA HIS A 84 -8.21 10.04 2.97
C HIS A 84 -9.27 10.40 1.93
N ARG A 85 -8.97 10.20 0.64
CA ARG A 85 -9.92 10.39 -0.47
C ARG A 85 -10.72 9.12 -0.81
N LEU A 86 -10.46 8.00 -0.14
CA LEU A 86 -11.28 6.80 -0.27
C LEU A 86 -12.43 6.83 0.75
N PRO A 87 -13.61 6.28 0.39
CA PRO A 87 -14.70 6.08 1.33
C PRO A 87 -14.25 5.25 2.54
N ALA A 88 -14.74 5.61 3.73
CA ALA A 88 -14.35 4.95 4.97
C ALA A 88 -14.63 3.43 4.93
N GLU A 89 -15.73 3.02 4.29
CA GLU A 89 -16.15 1.63 4.15
C GLU A 89 -15.15 0.78 3.35
N MET A 90 -14.35 1.40 2.46
CA MET A 90 -13.28 0.70 1.75
C MET A 90 -12.06 0.44 2.64
N LEU A 91 -11.90 1.23 3.69
CA LEU A 91 -10.79 1.16 4.64
C LEU A 91 -11.18 0.42 5.93
N GLU A 92 -12.47 0.23 6.16
CA GLU A 92 -13.02 -0.68 7.15
C GLU A 92 -12.62 -2.13 6.84
N ASP A 93 -12.47 -2.92 7.90
CA ASP A 93 -12.16 -4.35 7.83
C ASP A 93 -10.92 -4.72 7.01
N LEU A 94 -9.97 -3.79 6.86
CA LEU A 94 -8.68 -4.09 6.25
C LEU A 94 -7.96 -5.15 7.08
N HIS A 95 -7.58 -6.24 6.41
CA HIS A 95 -6.88 -7.31 7.07
C HIS A 95 -5.50 -6.80 7.57
N PRO A 96 -5.01 -7.24 8.75
CA PRO A 96 -3.69 -6.85 9.29
C PRO A 96 -2.51 -7.01 8.31
N ASP A 97 -2.57 -8.04 7.46
CA ASP A 97 -1.61 -8.26 6.38
C ASP A 97 -1.59 -7.11 5.34
N THR A 98 -2.74 -6.55 5.01
CA THR A 98 -2.90 -5.39 4.13
C THR A 98 -2.36 -4.13 4.77
N LEU A 99 -2.70 -3.89 6.04
CA LEU A 99 -2.15 -2.76 6.81
C LEU A 99 -0.62 -2.83 6.89
N TYR A 100 -0.09 -4.04 7.13
CA TYR A 100 1.34 -4.29 7.09
C TYR A 100 1.94 -4.02 5.70
N ALA A 101 1.26 -4.40 4.61
CA ALA A 101 1.72 -4.13 3.26
C ALA A 101 1.80 -2.62 2.94
N VAL A 102 0.79 -1.85 3.33
CA VAL A 102 0.80 -0.38 3.17
C VAL A 102 1.97 0.24 3.95
N ARG A 103 2.20 -0.22 5.18
CA ARG A 103 3.35 0.26 5.97
C ARG A 103 4.69 -0.12 5.34
N GLN A 104 4.81 -1.36 4.86
CA GLN A 104 6.00 -1.81 4.13
C GLN A 104 6.25 -1.00 2.87
N ALA A 105 5.20 -0.64 2.13
CA ALA A 105 5.33 0.23 0.97
C ALA A 105 5.92 1.59 1.34
N ARG A 106 5.51 2.19 2.46
CA ARG A 106 6.15 3.42 2.93
C ARG A 106 7.62 3.22 3.27
N TYR A 107 7.95 2.13 3.99
CA TYR A 107 9.36 1.83 4.27
C TYR A 107 10.17 1.61 3.00
N ARG A 108 9.59 1.05 1.93
CA ARG A 108 10.29 0.96 0.64
C ARG A 108 10.56 2.32 0.03
N GLN A 109 9.67 3.30 0.18
CA GLN A 109 9.94 4.67 -0.28
C GLN A 109 11.09 5.29 0.52
N ASP A 110 11.13 5.06 1.84
CA ASP A 110 12.24 5.50 2.69
C ASP A 110 13.56 4.80 2.29
N ASP A 111 13.54 3.48 2.09
CA ASP A 111 14.69 2.69 1.64
C ASP A 111 15.20 3.18 0.28
N LEU A 112 14.31 3.44 -0.68
CA LEU A 112 14.66 3.96 -1.99
C LEU A 112 15.28 5.35 -1.89
N THR A 113 14.73 6.21 -1.03
CA THR A 113 15.29 7.54 -0.75
C THR A 113 16.70 7.45 -0.18
N GLU A 114 16.95 6.53 0.75
CA GLU A 114 18.27 6.31 1.33
C GLU A 114 19.26 5.76 0.28
N LEU A 115 18.83 4.83 -0.56
CA LEU A 115 19.68 4.16 -1.54
C LEU A 115 19.99 5.01 -2.78
N LEU A 116 19.03 5.80 -3.24
CA LEU A 116 19.07 6.48 -4.54
C LEU A 116 19.07 8.01 -4.41
N GLY A 117 18.86 8.56 -3.21
CA GLY A 117 18.89 10.00 -2.91
C GLY A 117 17.52 10.65 -2.85
N ALA A 118 17.42 11.83 -2.22
CA ALA A 118 16.13 12.53 -2.07
C ALA A 118 15.59 13.11 -3.40
N ASP A 119 16.48 13.43 -4.35
CA ASP A 119 16.13 14.00 -5.66
C ASP A 119 15.79 12.91 -6.70
N GLY A 120 15.39 11.73 -6.20
CA GLY A 120 15.32 10.41 -6.81
C GLY A 120 14.60 10.19 -8.13
N THR A 121 14.12 11.23 -8.77
CA THR A 121 13.54 11.13 -10.11
C THR A 121 14.70 10.99 -11.10
N GLY A 122 14.81 9.85 -11.78
CA GLY A 122 15.70 9.74 -12.94
C GLY A 122 15.37 10.79 -14.00
N GLU A 123 16.14 10.85 -15.09
CA GLU A 123 15.86 11.77 -16.20
C GLU A 123 14.40 11.66 -16.68
N ARG A 124 13.85 10.44 -16.62
CA ARG A 124 12.46 10.11 -16.91
C ARG A 124 11.64 9.97 -15.64
N PHE A 125 10.58 10.75 -15.50
CA PHE A 125 9.63 10.59 -14.41
C PHE A 125 8.21 10.94 -14.86
N ILE A 126 7.43 9.88 -15.16
CA ILE A 126 6.14 10.01 -15.84
C ILE A 126 5.12 10.89 -15.09
N LEU A 127 5.15 10.90 -13.75
CA LEU A 127 4.23 11.72 -12.95
C LEU A 127 4.51 13.22 -13.09
N ARG A 128 5.79 13.60 -13.23
CA ARG A 128 6.21 14.98 -13.51
C ARG A 128 5.97 15.33 -14.97
N ASP A 129 6.42 14.45 -15.86
CA ASP A 129 6.49 14.75 -17.30
C ASP A 129 5.10 14.83 -17.95
N LEU A 130 4.12 14.09 -17.41
CA LEU A 130 2.73 14.10 -17.90
C LEU A 130 1.77 14.93 -17.03
N ARG A 131 2.28 15.73 -16.08
CA ARG A 131 1.44 16.50 -15.15
C ARG A 131 0.45 17.42 -15.87
N GLY A 132 0.88 18.06 -16.96
CA GLY A 132 0.01 18.93 -17.77
C GLY A 132 -1.19 18.20 -18.40
N TYR A 133 -1.04 16.93 -18.77
CA TYR A 133 -2.14 16.11 -19.29
C TYR A 133 -3.12 15.71 -18.18
N ALA A 134 -2.61 15.39 -16.99
CA ALA A 134 -3.43 15.08 -15.83
C ALA A 134 -4.26 16.30 -15.39
N ASP A 135 -3.64 17.47 -15.31
CA ASP A 135 -4.31 18.72 -14.92
C ASP A 135 -5.35 19.18 -15.97
N ALA A 136 -5.18 18.81 -17.25
CA ALA A 136 -6.15 19.10 -18.31
C ALA A 136 -7.46 18.30 -18.18
N GLY A 137 -7.48 17.22 -17.40
CA GLY A 137 -8.69 16.46 -17.09
C GLY A 137 -9.32 15.74 -18.28
N ASN A 138 -8.54 15.41 -19.32
CA ASN A 138 -9.01 14.62 -20.46
C ASN A 138 -8.46 13.17 -20.38
N PRO A 139 -9.30 12.20 -20.01
CA PRO A 139 -8.90 10.80 -19.87
C PRO A 139 -8.20 10.19 -21.09
N GLY A 140 -8.79 10.40 -22.27
CA GLY A 140 -8.29 9.81 -23.51
C GLY A 140 -6.94 10.39 -23.91
N GLN A 141 -6.77 11.71 -23.73
CA GLN A 141 -5.49 12.36 -24.00
C GLN A 141 -4.39 11.91 -23.03
N LEU A 142 -4.72 11.76 -21.73
CA LEU A 142 -3.77 11.24 -20.75
C LEU A 142 -3.38 9.77 -21.06
N ALA A 143 -4.35 8.94 -21.44
CA ALA A 143 -4.10 7.54 -21.83
C ALA A 143 -3.20 7.44 -23.06
N MET A 144 -3.44 8.25 -24.09
CA MET A 144 -2.58 8.34 -25.26
C MET A 144 -1.17 8.80 -24.89
N ALA A 145 -1.05 9.85 -24.07
CA ALA A 145 0.24 10.37 -23.64
C ALA A 145 1.04 9.34 -22.82
N VAL A 146 0.40 8.53 -21.97
CA VAL A 146 1.08 7.44 -21.27
C VAL A 146 1.52 6.33 -22.23
N ARG A 147 0.68 5.91 -23.17
CA ARG A 147 1.07 4.91 -24.16
C ARG A 147 2.29 5.36 -24.95
N GLU A 148 2.28 6.60 -25.44
CA GLU A 148 3.42 7.21 -26.13
C GLU A 148 4.66 7.29 -25.23
N TYR A 149 4.50 7.74 -23.99
CA TYR A 149 5.60 7.83 -23.03
C TYR A 149 6.23 6.46 -22.75
N LEU A 150 5.42 5.41 -22.60
CA LEU A 150 5.91 4.05 -22.36
C LEU A 150 6.40 3.35 -23.63
N GLY A 151 6.31 4.00 -24.81
CA GLY A 151 6.69 3.39 -26.09
C GLY A 151 5.75 2.27 -26.53
N ILE A 152 4.50 2.29 -26.07
CA ILE A 152 3.46 1.33 -26.44
C ILE A 152 2.76 1.88 -27.68
N ASP A 153 3.04 1.27 -28.83
CA ASP A 153 2.46 1.67 -30.12
C ASP A 153 0.97 1.28 -30.18
N PRO A 154 0.04 2.25 -30.30
CA PRO A 154 -1.38 1.96 -30.45
C PRO A 154 -1.73 1.32 -31.81
N GLU A 155 -0.86 1.45 -32.83
CA GLU A 155 -1.04 0.86 -34.17
C GLU A 155 -0.43 -0.54 -34.29
N ASP A 156 0.33 -1.02 -33.29
CA ASP A 156 0.88 -2.38 -33.21
C ASP A 156 0.31 -3.19 -32.01
N PRO A 157 -0.97 -3.58 -32.06
CA PRO A 157 -1.56 -4.46 -31.06
C PRO A 157 -0.92 -5.87 -31.08
N GLU A 158 -0.31 -6.29 -32.20
CA GLU A 158 0.39 -7.57 -32.31
C GLU A 158 1.68 -7.58 -31.46
N GLY A 159 2.39 -6.46 -31.37
CA GLY A 159 3.55 -6.26 -30.50
C GLY A 159 3.25 -6.55 -29.02
N ILE A 160 2.08 -6.14 -28.54
CA ILE A 160 1.60 -6.45 -27.18
C ILE A 160 1.26 -7.94 -27.04
N SER A 161 0.62 -8.54 -28.04
CA SER A 161 0.29 -9.98 -28.01
C SER A 161 1.50 -10.90 -28.11
N ASN A 162 2.61 -10.40 -28.64
CA ASN A 162 3.87 -11.13 -28.79
C ASN A 162 4.77 -11.06 -27.54
N LEU A 163 4.35 -10.29 -26.52
CA LEU A 163 5.03 -10.25 -25.24
C LEU A 163 5.03 -11.65 -24.61
N SER A 164 6.22 -12.19 -24.39
CA SER A 164 6.39 -13.52 -23.79
C SER A 164 5.95 -13.52 -22.33
N HIS A 165 6.10 -12.38 -21.64
CA HIS A 165 5.72 -12.20 -20.24
C HIS A 165 5.02 -10.85 -20.02
N PRO A 166 3.78 -10.68 -20.54
CA PRO A 166 3.14 -9.36 -20.69
C PRO A 166 3.17 -8.49 -19.43
N PHE A 167 2.91 -9.07 -18.25
CA PHE A 167 2.99 -8.33 -17.00
C PHE A 167 4.41 -7.85 -16.65
N GLU A 168 5.43 -8.69 -16.80
CA GLU A 168 6.81 -8.30 -16.42
C GLU A 168 7.37 -7.27 -17.41
N ASP A 169 6.96 -7.34 -18.68
CA ASP A 169 7.31 -6.36 -19.70
C ASP A 169 6.68 -5.00 -19.38
N PHE A 170 5.37 -4.94 -19.12
CA PHE A 170 4.70 -3.69 -18.68
C PHE A 170 5.24 -3.16 -17.36
N ARG A 171 5.53 -4.04 -16.42
CA ARG A 171 6.15 -3.67 -15.15
C ARG A 171 7.48 -2.95 -15.39
N SER A 172 8.33 -3.49 -16.26
CA SER A 172 9.63 -2.90 -16.57
C SER A 172 9.48 -1.52 -17.20
N LEU A 173 8.54 -1.35 -18.14
CA LEU A 173 8.24 -0.05 -18.73
C LEU A 173 7.81 1.00 -17.69
N VAL A 174 6.97 0.60 -16.72
CA VAL A 174 6.50 1.49 -15.65
C VAL A 174 7.62 1.81 -14.64
N GLU A 175 8.48 0.83 -14.32
CA GLU A 175 9.65 1.02 -13.45
C GLU A 175 10.69 1.96 -14.10
N ASP A 176 10.98 1.78 -15.40
CA ASP A 176 11.86 2.66 -16.19
C ASP A 176 11.31 4.09 -16.34
N ALA A 177 9.99 4.25 -16.19
CA ALA A 177 9.30 5.53 -16.16
C ALA A 177 9.30 6.21 -14.78
N GLY A 178 9.97 5.62 -13.79
CA GLY A 178 10.17 6.17 -12.45
C GLY A 178 9.08 5.78 -11.44
N VAL A 179 8.28 4.74 -11.70
CA VAL A 179 7.25 4.24 -10.77
C VAL A 179 7.57 2.81 -10.35
N TRP A 180 7.78 2.58 -9.05
CA TRP A 180 8.25 1.30 -8.55
C TRP A 180 7.12 0.29 -8.36
N VAL A 181 7.26 -0.92 -8.90
CA VAL A 181 6.19 -1.91 -8.90
C VAL A 181 6.60 -3.14 -8.08
N PHE A 182 5.78 -3.49 -7.10
CA PHE A 182 6.01 -4.64 -6.23
C PHE A 182 4.89 -5.65 -6.37
N LYS A 183 5.26 -6.94 -6.43
CA LYS A 183 4.30 -8.04 -6.38
C LYS A 183 4.24 -8.61 -4.98
N ARG A 184 3.03 -8.86 -4.48
CA ARG A 184 2.80 -9.47 -3.17
C ARG A 184 1.57 -10.36 -3.18
N SER A 185 1.60 -11.47 -2.46
CA SER A 185 0.38 -12.20 -2.14
C SER A 185 -0.29 -11.58 -0.92
N PHE A 186 -1.57 -11.27 -1.03
CA PHE A 186 -2.35 -10.70 0.08
C PHE A 186 -3.26 -11.76 0.70
N ARG A 187 -3.37 -11.74 2.03
CA ARG A 187 -4.34 -12.60 2.75
C ARG A 187 -5.78 -12.13 2.54
N GLN A 188 -5.95 -10.84 2.27
CA GLN A 188 -7.25 -10.24 1.99
C GLN A 188 -7.69 -10.58 0.56
N LYS A 189 -8.73 -11.42 0.45
CA LYS A 189 -9.14 -12.03 -0.83
C LYS A 189 -9.76 -11.04 -1.82
N ASP A 190 -10.32 -9.96 -1.31
CA ASP A 190 -10.98 -8.90 -2.08
C ASP A 190 -10.03 -7.75 -2.42
N LEU A 191 -8.72 -7.88 -2.20
CA LEU A 191 -7.73 -6.87 -2.57
C LEU A 191 -6.99 -7.27 -3.85
N ALA A 192 -7.01 -6.41 -4.87
CA ALA A 192 -6.27 -6.61 -6.11
C ALA A 192 -4.90 -5.90 -6.09
N GLY A 193 -4.79 -4.78 -5.38
CA GLY A 193 -3.55 -4.02 -5.24
C GLY A 193 -3.78 -2.67 -4.57
N PHE A 194 -2.73 -1.86 -4.49
CA PHE A 194 -2.81 -0.46 -4.04
C PHE A 194 -1.62 0.34 -4.59
N CYS A 195 -1.71 1.66 -4.60
CA CYS A 195 -0.60 2.56 -4.91
C CYS A 195 -0.44 3.64 -3.84
N LEU A 196 0.81 4.09 -3.65
CA LEU A 196 1.14 5.23 -2.79
C LEU A 196 2.00 6.21 -3.60
N GLY A 197 1.53 7.44 -3.68
CA GLY A 197 2.26 8.57 -4.22
C GLY A 197 3.42 8.97 -3.30
N ASP A 198 4.44 9.54 -3.93
CA ASP A 198 5.62 10.15 -3.34
C ASP A 198 6.28 10.98 -4.44
N ASP A 199 6.92 12.09 -4.07
CA ASP A 199 7.46 13.04 -5.04
C ASP A 199 8.66 12.46 -5.83
N ALA A 200 9.34 11.47 -5.26
CA ALA A 200 10.50 10.81 -5.88
C ALA A 200 10.26 9.33 -6.16
N TYR A 201 9.63 8.61 -5.24
CA TYR A 201 9.51 7.15 -5.28
C TYR A 201 8.06 6.68 -5.16
N PRO A 202 7.17 7.00 -6.12
CA PRO A 202 5.83 6.46 -6.11
C PRO A 202 5.88 4.93 -6.29
N VAL A 203 4.99 4.23 -5.59
CA VAL A 203 4.96 2.76 -5.57
C VAL A 203 3.59 2.20 -5.94
N ILE A 204 3.58 1.09 -6.66
CA ILE A 204 2.39 0.29 -6.97
C ILE A 204 2.61 -1.13 -6.45
N TYR A 205 1.65 -1.64 -5.69
CA TYR A 205 1.62 -3.03 -5.23
C TYR A 205 0.53 -3.79 -5.96
N VAL A 206 0.91 -4.90 -6.60
CA VAL A 206 0.02 -5.78 -7.36
C VAL A 206 -0.13 -7.13 -6.65
N ASN A 207 -1.36 -7.63 -6.53
CA ASN A 207 -1.62 -8.93 -5.93
C ASN A 207 -1.19 -10.06 -6.87
N HIS A 208 -0.14 -10.79 -6.49
CA HIS A 208 0.38 -11.93 -7.25
C HIS A 208 -0.64 -13.07 -7.41
N GLY A 209 -1.62 -13.16 -6.49
CA GLY A 209 -2.66 -14.19 -6.52
C GLY A 209 -3.76 -13.97 -7.56
N GLU A 210 -3.78 -12.82 -8.26
CA GLU A 210 -4.73 -12.55 -9.35
C GLU A 210 -4.28 -13.17 -10.68
N THR A 211 -5.19 -13.23 -11.67
CA THR A 211 -4.80 -13.60 -13.04
C THR A 211 -3.88 -12.55 -13.65
N LYS A 212 -3.15 -12.89 -14.73
CA LYS A 212 -2.20 -11.95 -15.34
C LYS A 212 -2.87 -10.71 -15.90
N GLU A 213 -4.04 -10.87 -16.49
CA GLU A 213 -4.87 -9.79 -17.03
C GLU A 213 -5.26 -8.81 -15.91
N ARG A 214 -5.67 -9.36 -14.75
CA ARG A 214 -6.00 -8.54 -13.58
C ARG A 214 -4.78 -7.85 -12.98
N GLN A 215 -3.62 -8.51 -12.97
CA GLN A 215 -2.37 -7.89 -12.52
C GLN A 215 -1.99 -6.70 -13.41
N ILE A 216 -2.15 -6.83 -14.74
CA ILE A 216 -1.90 -5.76 -15.70
C ILE A 216 -2.90 -4.61 -15.51
N PHE A 217 -4.19 -4.93 -15.37
CA PHE A 217 -5.22 -3.94 -15.05
C PHE A 217 -4.87 -3.15 -13.78
N THR A 218 -4.54 -3.85 -12.67
CA THR A 218 -4.18 -3.20 -11.40
C THR A 218 -2.93 -2.33 -11.53
N LEU A 219 -1.94 -2.75 -12.33
CA LEU A 219 -0.74 -1.95 -12.60
C LEU A 219 -1.11 -0.61 -13.24
N PHE A 220 -1.85 -0.63 -14.34
CA PHE A 220 -2.21 0.60 -15.07
C PHE A 220 -3.26 1.43 -14.32
N ASN A 221 -4.19 0.80 -13.62
CA ASN A 221 -5.14 1.49 -12.75
C ASN A 221 -4.39 2.22 -11.61
N GLY A 222 -3.40 1.57 -11.00
CA GLY A 222 -2.53 2.18 -10.00
C GLY A 222 -1.75 3.37 -10.55
N LEU A 223 -1.18 3.25 -11.76
CA LEU A 223 -0.46 4.33 -12.45
C LEU A 223 -1.38 5.53 -12.75
N ALA A 224 -2.60 5.29 -13.23
CA ALA A 224 -3.58 6.35 -13.47
C ALA A 224 -3.90 7.13 -12.19
N HIS A 225 -4.10 6.44 -11.06
CA HIS A 225 -4.31 7.12 -9.77
C HIS A 225 -3.09 7.93 -9.32
N LEU A 226 -1.87 7.44 -9.53
CA LEU A 226 -0.66 8.19 -9.21
C LEU A 226 -0.52 9.46 -10.07
N LEU A 227 -0.84 9.39 -11.37
CA LEU A 227 -0.86 10.55 -12.27
C LEU A 227 -1.85 11.63 -11.83
N LEU A 228 -2.95 11.21 -11.20
CA LEU A 228 -3.98 12.10 -10.63
C LEU A 228 -3.68 12.50 -9.18
N ASP A 229 -2.44 12.29 -8.71
CA ASP A 229 -1.98 12.59 -7.35
C ASP A 229 -2.92 12.00 -6.27
N PHE A 230 -3.23 10.71 -6.43
CA PHE A 230 -4.23 10.00 -5.65
C PHE A 230 -3.70 8.64 -5.15
N ASN A 231 -3.63 8.45 -3.84
CA ASN A 231 -3.39 7.12 -3.26
C ASN A 231 -4.63 6.25 -3.42
N TYR A 232 -4.47 5.06 -3.97
CA TYR A 232 -5.60 4.17 -4.25
C TYR A 232 -5.42 2.77 -3.69
N LEU A 233 -6.52 2.15 -3.27
CA LEU A 233 -6.59 0.77 -2.79
C LEU A 233 -7.70 0.04 -3.56
N GLU A 234 -7.32 -0.96 -4.34
CA GLU A 234 -8.24 -1.63 -5.26
C GLU A 234 -8.95 -2.80 -4.57
N ARG A 235 -10.19 -2.55 -4.12
CA ARG A 235 -11.14 -3.59 -3.70
C ARG A 235 -11.83 -4.20 -4.91
N LYS A 236 -12.06 -5.51 -4.90
CA LYS A 236 -12.81 -6.22 -5.95
C LYS A 236 -14.28 -5.83 -6.00
N ASP A 237 -14.90 -5.54 -4.86
CA ASP A 237 -16.27 -5.02 -4.82
C ASP A 237 -16.23 -3.48 -4.88
N LYS A 238 -16.41 -2.94 -6.09
CA LYS A 238 -16.44 -1.50 -6.33
C LYS A 238 -17.83 -0.87 -6.15
N ARG A 239 -18.89 -1.63 -5.80
CA ARG A 239 -20.27 -1.12 -5.83
C ARG A 239 -20.52 0.03 -4.86
N HIS A 240 -19.92 -0.03 -3.68
CA HIS A 240 -20.03 1.03 -2.68
C HIS A 240 -19.15 2.22 -3.03
N TYR A 241 -17.93 1.96 -3.49
CA TYR A 241 -17.00 2.96 -3.98
C TYR A 241 -17.58 3.82 -5.11
N LEU A 242 -18.05 3.20 -6.20
CA LEU A 242 -18.62 3.92 -7.35
C LEU A 242 -19.85 4.78 -6.99
N LYS A 243 -20.59 4.40 -5.94
CA LYS A 243 -21.73 5.17 -5.43
C LYS A 243 -21.30 6.34 -4.55
N ALA A 244 -20.17 6.23 -3.88
CA ALA A 244 -19.63 7.24 -2.98
C ALA A 244 -18.83 8.33 -3.72
N LEU A 245 -18.34 8.06 -4.94
CA LEU A 245 -17.58 9.02 -5.74
C LEU A 245 -18.38 10.28 -6.08
N THR A 246 -17.79 11.45 -5.83
CA THR A 246 -18.39 12.75 -6.20
C THR A 246 -17.41 13.62 -6.98
N GLY A 247 -17.93 14.47 -7.88
CA GLY A 247 -17.13 15.43 -8.65
C GLY A 247 -15.88 14.83 -9.30
N ALA A 248 -14.71 15.37 -8.92
CA ALA A 248 -13.40 14.99 -9.45
C ALA A 248 -13.04 13.51 -9.24
N GLU A 249 -13.53 12.87 -8.18
CA GLU A 249 -13.21 11.46 -7.89
C GLU A 249 -13.90 10.52 -8.89
N LYS A 250 -15.12 10.89 -9.32
CA LYS A 250 -15.87 10.13 -10.32
C LYS A 250 -15.25 10.26 -11.70
N ASP A 251 -14.70 11.43 -12.01
CA ASP A 251 -14.01 11.66 -13.28
C ASP A 251 -12.62 11.01 -13.29
N ALA A 252 -11.94 10.95 -12.15
CA ALA A 252 -10.73 10.13 -11.96
C ALA A 252 -11.01 8.64 -12.21
N GLU A 253 -12.05 8.05 -11.63
CA GLU A 253 -12.35 6.62 -11.85
C GLU A 253 -12.73 6.31 -13.32
N LYS A 254 -13.46 7.20 -13.98
CA LYS A 254 -13.70 7.07 -15.44
C LYS A 254 -12.39 7.10 -16.22
N THR A 255 -11.46 7.96 -15.80
CA THR A 255 -10.12 8.03 -16.40
C THR A 255 -9.38 6.72 -16.26
N CYS A 256 -9.40 6.14 -15.06
CA CYS A 256 -8.76 4.86 -14.78
C CYS A 256 -9.36 3.71 -15.59
N HIS A 257 -10.69 3.71 -15.83
CA HIS A 257 -11.32 2.68 -16.65
C HIS A 257 -10.81 2.69 -18.10
N VAL A 258 -10.72 3.87 -18.71
CA VAL A 258 -10.16 4.05 -20.07
C VAL A 258 -8.68 3.65 -20.12
N PHE A 259 -7.96 3.76 -19.00
CA PHE A 259 -6.56 3.35 -18.89
C PHE A 259 -6.35 1.84 -18.82
N GLY A 260 -7.30 1.13 -18.19
CA GLY A 260 -7.20 -0.31 -17.96
C GLY A 260 -7.74 -1.17 -19.12
N GLU A 261 -8.43 -0.55 -20.08
CA GLU A 261 -8.88 -1.16 -21.35
C GLU A 261 -7.81 -1.02 -22.46
#